data_AF-A0A533QW23-F1
#
_entry.id   AF-A0A533QW23-F1
#
_cell.length_a   1.000
_cell.length_b   1.000
_cell.length_c   1.000
_cell.angle_alpha   90.00
_cell.angle_beta   90.00
_cell.angle_gamma   90.00
#
_symmetry.space_group_name_H-M   'P 1'
#
loop_
_entity.id
_entity.type
_entity.pdbx_description
1 polymer ?
#
loop_
_entity_poly.entity_id
_entity_poly.type
_entity_poly.pdbx_seq_one_letter_code
_entity_poly.pdbx_strand_id
1 'polypeptide(L)'
;MRKSVLAAALVAVLGIAPAGACGLHGAVDNPFTTRYPGSLGVALDTRQAVVNGQLAALPEVDAAAASQRLEERLEQLRARLEKAGLRGGFALLVVEFGHWARFAASANRVRIVTHATPMIDDPVLLTSEPALAALLDGHLTAAAAERAGLVRWTGNAPPAALGQSLLTALAAGV
;
A
#
# COMPACT_ATOMS: atom_id res chain seq x y z
N MET A 1 -3.61 7.39 61.54
CA MET A 1 -4.69 7.82 60.62
C MET A 1 -4.31 7.35 59.21
N ARG A 2 -4.97 6.30 58.71
CA ARG A 2 -4.75 5.76 57.36
C ARG A 2 -5.78 6.39 56.42
N LYS A 3 -5.35 7.09 55.38
CA LYS A 3 -6.21 7.46 54.25
C LYS A 3 -5.50 7.13 52.96
N SER A 4 -6.21 6.34 52.16
CA SER A 4 -5.74 5.46 51.12
C SER A 4 -5.39 6.20 49.83
N VAL A 5 -4.35 5.74 49.16
CA VAL A 5 -3.98 6.12 47.78
C VAL A 5 -4.95 5.45 46.82
N LEU A 6 -5.77 6.23 46.11
CA LEU A 6 -6.59 5.76 45.01
C LEU A 6 -5.74 5.72 43.75
N ALA A 7 -5.27 4.53 43.38
CA ALA A 7 -4.66 4.26 42.09
C ALA A 7 -5.76 4.15 41.03
N ALA A 8 -5.86 5.14 40.14
CA ALA A 8 -6.69 5.06 38.95
C ALA A 8 -5.90 4.30 37.86
N ALA A 9 -6.19 3.01 37.68
CA ALA A 9 -5.68 2.22 36.57
C ALA A 9 -6.51 2.55 35.31
N LEU A 10 -5.95 3.38 34.43
CA LEU A 10 -6.51 3.66 33.12
C LEU A 10 -6.21 2.46 32.20
N VAL A 11 -7.20 1.59 31.99
CA VAL A 11 -7.11 0.50 31.01
C VAL A 11 -7.21 1.13 29.62
N ALA A 12 -6.05 1.30 28.96
CA ALA A 12 -6.00 1.66 27.56
C ALA A 12 -6.50 0.48 26.72
N VAL A 13 -7.73 0.59 26.20
CA VAL A 13 -8.26 -0.31 25.19
C VAL A 13 -7.45 -0.08 23.90
N LEU A 14 -6.48 -0.95 23.66
CA LEU A 14 -5.85 -1.09 22.34
C LEU A 14 -6.92 -1.65 21.39
N GLY A 15 -7.45 -0.79 20.53
CA GLY A 15 -8.34 -1.19 19.44
C GLY A 15 -7.60 -2.14 18.51
N ILE A 16 -7.91 -3.44 18.60
CA ILE A 16 -7.48 -4.43 17.61
C ILE A 16 -8.34 -4.16 16.37
N ALA A 17 -7.78 -3.44 15.40
CA ALA A 17 -8.38 -3.34 14.08
C ALA A 17 -8.50 -4.76 13.50
N PRO A 18 -9.60 -5.10 12.80
CA PRO A 18 -9.72 -6.40 12.15
C PRO A 18 -8.55 -6.55 11.17
N ALA A 19 -7.70 -7.54 11.40
CA ALA A 19 -6.68 -7.93 10.45
C ALA A 19 -7.41 -8.44 9.20
N GLY A 20 -7.47 -7.63 8.15
CA GLY A 20 -7.87 -8.12 6.84
C GLY A 20 -6.91 -9.22 6.45
N ALA A 21 -7.40 -10.45 6.36
CA ALA A 21 -6.59 -11.60 5.95
C ALA A 21 -6.00 -11.28 4.56
N CYS A 22 -4.70 -11.02 4.52
CA CYS A 22 -3.97 -10.85 3.28
C CYS A 22 -3.87 -12.23 2.62
N GLY A 23 -4.17 -12.32 1.33
CA GLY A 23 -4.18 -13.58 0.59
C GLY A 23 -2.83 -14.31 0.55
N LEU A 24 -1.74 -13.63 0.96
CA LEU A 24 -0.41 -14.24 1.08
C LEU A 24 -0.22 -15.07 2.36
N HIS A 25 -1.02 -14.82 3.40
CA HIS A 25 -0.88 -15.45 4.73
C HIS A 25 -2.10 -16.29 5.16
N GLY A 26 -3.12 -16.44 4.30
CA GLY A 26 -4.30 -17.23 4.63
C GLY A 26 -5.18 -17.55 3.41
N ALA A 27 -5.91 -18.67 3.49
CA ALA A 27 -6.94 -19.00 2.52
C ALA A 27 -8.14 -18.06 2.71
N VAL A 28 -8.56 -17.39 1.64
CA VAL A 28 -9.76 -16.56 1.63
C VAL A 28 -10.85 -17.35 0.90
N ASP A 29 -11.94 -17.70 1.59
CA ASP A 29 -13.03 -18.54 1.05
C ASP A 29 -13.63 -17.97 -0.24
N ASN A 30 -13.82 -16.65 -0.29
CA ASN A 30 -14.18 -15.94 -1.50
C ASN A 30 -13.34 -14.66 -1.64
N PRO A 31 -12.31 -14.67 -2.50
CA PRO A 31 -11.44 -13.51 -2.66
C PRO A 31 -12.14 -12.33 -3.33
N PHE A 32 -13.35 -12.49 -3.88
CA PHE A 32 -14.13 -11.38 -4.44
C PHE A 32 -14.92 -10.61 -3.38
N THR A 33 -15.28 -11.21 -2.25
CA THR A 33 -16.04 -10.53 -1.17
C THR A 33 -15.16 -9.74 -0.22
N THR A 34 -13.85 -10.00 -0.21
CA THR A 34 -12.87 -9.30 0.63
C THR A 34 -12.09 -8.22 -0.13
N ARG A 35 -12.38 -8.04 -1.43
CA ARG A 35 -11.67 -7.11 -2.30
C ARG A 35 -12.25 -5.70 -2.21
N TYR A 36 -11.35 -4.73 -2.15
CA TYR A 36 -11.71 -3.32 -2.11
C TYR A 36 -12.26 -2.85 -3.48
N PRO A 37 -13.28 -1.96 -3.52
CA PRO A 37 -13.82 -1.44 -4.77
C PRO A 37 -12.73 -0.92 -5.72
N GLY A 38 -12.77 -1.36 -6.98
CA GLY A 38 -11.78 -1.00 -8.00
C GLY A 38 -10.58 -1.95 -8.12
N SER A 39 -10.35 -2.85 -7.15
CA SER A 39 -9.20 -3.77 -7.20
C SER A 39 -9.26 -4.76 -8.36
N LEU A 40 -10.47 -5.17 -8.79
CA LEU A 40 -10.66 -6.06 -9.93
C LEU A 40 -10.21 -5.40 -11.24
N GLY A 41 -10.51 -4.11 -11.42
CA GLY A 41 -10.09 -3.36 -12.61
C GLY A 41 -8.57 -3.33 -12.72
N VAL A 42 -7.89 -2.97 -11.62
CA VAL A 42 -6.42 -2.97 -11.56
C VAL A 42 -5.85 -4.36 -11.85
N ALA A 43 -6.43 -5.43 -11.30
CA ALA A 43 -5.94 -6.79 -11.57
C ALA A 43 -6.07 -7.19 -13.05
N LEU A 44 -7.18 -6.83 -13.71
CA LEU A 44 -7.40 -7.08 -15.13
C LEU A 44 -6.44 -6.26 -16.01
N ASP A 45 -6.29 -4.98 -15.69
CA ASP A 45 -5.37 -4.06 -16.40
C ASP A 45 -3.91 -4.53 -16.26
N THR A 46 -3.51 -4.97 -15.06
CA THR A 46 -2.19 -5.59 -14.83
C THR A 46 -2.02 -6.83 -15.69
N ARG A 47 -3.00 -7.73 -15.71
CA ARG A 47 -2.90 -8.95 -16.52
C ARG A 47 -2.75 -8.60 -18.00
N GLN A 48 -3.52 -7.63 -18.49
CA GLN A 48 -3.44 -7.17 -19.86
C GLN A 48 -2.07 -6.54 -20.16
N ALA A 49 -1.54 -5.73 -19.26
CA ALA A 49 -0.23 -5.11 -19.41
C ALA A 49 0.91 -6.14 -19.44
N VAL A 50 0.82 -7.22 -18.65
CA VAL A 50 1.75 -8.35 -18.72
C VAL A 50 1.63 -9.09 -20.05
N VAL A 51 0.42 -9.41 -20.50
CA VAL A 51 0.18 -10.09 -21.79
C VAL A 51 0.68 -9.25 -22.97
N ASN A 52 0.55 -7.93 -22.89
CA ASN A 52 1.01 -7.00 -23.93
C ASN A 52 2.50 -6.67 -23.84
N GLY A 53 3.24 -7.24 -22.88
CA GLY A 53 4.67 -6.97 -22.68
C GLY A 53 4.98 -5.57 -22.11
N GLN A 54 3.98 -4.85 -21.60
CA GLN A 54 4.14 -3.54 -20.96
C GLN A 54 4.66 -3.66 -19.52
N LEU A 55 4.38 -4.80 -18.85
CA LEU A 55 4.92 -5.15 -17.55
C LEU A 55 5.60 -6.51 -17.62
N ALA A 56 6.68 -6.68 -16.87
CA ALA A 56 7.25 -8.00 -16.64
C ALA A 56 6.31 -8.83 -15.75
N ALA A 57 6.18 -10.12 -16.05
CA ALA A 57 5.55 -11.05 -15.13
C ALA A 57 6.40 -11.18 -13.85
N LEU A 58 5.76 -11.38 -12.70
CA LEU A 58 6.50 -11.75 -11.49
C LEU A 58 7.10 -13.15 -11.65
N PRO A 59 8.28 -13.41 -11.07
CA PRO A 59 8.80 -14.75 -10.99
C PRO A 59 7.88 -15.63 -10.11
N GLU A 60 7.66 -16.86 -10.55
CA GLU A 60 7.00 -17.89 -9.74
C GLU A 60 7.96 -18.32 -8.62
N VAL A 61 7.57 -18.05 -7.37
CA VAL A 61 8.32 -18.37 -6.16
C VAL A 61 7.34 -18.83 -5.08
N ASP A 62 7.86 -19.42 -4.00
CA ASP A 62 7.02 -19.74 -2.84
C ASP A 62 6.46 -18.47 -2.15
N ALA A 63 5.47 -18.67 -1.28
CA ALA A 63 4.78 -17.57 -0.61
C ALA A 63 5.71 -16.72 0.29
N ALA A 64 6.74 -17.34 0.90
CA ALA A 64 7.66 -16.63 1.77
C ALA A 64 8.57 -15.69 0.96
N ALA A 65 9.13 -16.19 -0.14
CA ALA A 65 9.93 -15.40 -1.07
C ALA A 65 9.10 -14.28 -1.73
N ALA A 66 7.82 -14.54 -2.06
CA ALA A 66 6.91 -13.51 -2.55
C ALA A 66 6.65 -12.43 -1.50
N SER A 67 6.48 -12.79 -0.22
CA SER A 67 6.27 -11.82 0.87
C SER A 67 7.49 -10.94 1.06
N GLN A 68 8.66 -11.55 1.15
CA GLN A 68 9.91 -10.81 1.34
C GLN A 68 10.14 -9.81 0.19
N ARG A 69 9.94 -10.24 -1.06
CA ARG A 69 10.08 -9.36 -2.23
C ARG A 69 9.11 -8.18 -2.19
N LEU A 70 7.85 -8.41 -1.78
CA LEU A 70 6.88 -7.33 -1.64
C LEU A 70 7.28 -6.37 -0.52
N GLU A 71 7.72 -6.88 0.63
CA GLU A 71 8.20 -6.06 1.76
C GLU A 71 9.39 -5.19 1.36
N GLU A 72 10.35 -5.73 0.62
CA GLU A 72 11.50 -4.96 0.07
C GLU A 72 11.04 -3.82 -0.84
N ARG A 73 10.06 -4.07 -1.72
CA ARG A 73 9.47 -3.04 -2.60
C ARG A 73 8.75 -1.95 -1.81
N LEU A 74 8.00 -2.34 -0.78
CA LEU A 74 7.30 -1.39 0.09
C LEU A 74 8.28 -0.53 0.89
N GLU A 75 9.39 -1.11 1.34
CA GLU A 75 10.46 -0.38 2.03
C GLU A 75 11.20 0.57 1.08
N GLN A 76 11.45 0.15 -0.17
CA GLN A 76 12.00 1.02 -1.21
C GLN A 76 11.08 2.22 -1.48
N LEU A 77 9.76 1.97 -1.59
CA LEU A 77 8.77 3.04 -1.72
C LEU A 77 8.80 3.98 -0.50
N ARG A 78 8.84 3.43 0.72
CA ARG A 78 8.93 4.21 1.97
C ARG A 78 10.13 5.15 1.95
N ALA A 79 11.30 4.64 1.59
CA ALA A 79 12.54 5.42 1.52
C ALA A 79 12.46 6.54 0.47
N ARG A 80 11.87 6.27 -0.69
CA ARG A 80 11.67 7.29 -1.74
C ARG A 80 10.65 8.36 -1.33
N LEU A 81 9.58 7.98 -0.65
CA LEU A 81 8.60 8.91 -0.08
C LEU A 81 9.23 9.80 0.99
N GLU A 82 10.14 9.25 1.82
CA GLU A 82 10.90 10.02 2.80
C GLU A 82 11.80 11.06 2.13
N LYS A 83 12.54 10.66 1.08
CA LYS A 83 13.37 11.57 0.28
C LYS A 83 12.54 12.63 -0.45
N ALA A 84 11.35 12.27 -0.94
CA ALA A 84 10.40 13.18 -1.59
C ALA A 84 9.64 14.09 -0.61
N GLY A 85 9.88 13.96 0.71
CA GLY A 85 9.25 14.78 1.73
C GLY A 85 7.74 14.57 1.81
N LEU A 86 7.30 13.31 1.90
CA LEU A 86 5.89 12.94 2.04
C LEU A 86 5.17 13.83 3.07
N ARG A 87 3.99 14.33 2.68
CA ARG A 87 3.09 15.08 3.56
C ARG A 87 1.76 14.35 3.66
N GLY A 88 1.26 14.17 4.89
CA GLY A 88 0.03 13.42 5.15
C GLY A 88 0.25 11.90 5.16
N GLY A 89 -0.79 11.15 4.83
CA GLY A 89 -0.75 9.70 4.75
C GLY A 89 -1.74 9.14 3.75
N PHE A 90 -1.54 7.88 3.38
CA PHE A 90 -2.40 7.15 2.45
C PHE A 90 -2.30 5.65 2.70
N ALA A 91 -3.33 4.92 2.32
CA ALA A 91 -3.30 3.46 2.26
C ALA A 91 -2.99 2.99 0.84
N LEU A 92 -2.18 1.94 0.74
CA LEU A 92 -1.82 1.24 -0.48
C LEU A 92 -2.40 -0.16 -0.41
N LEU A 93 -3.13 -0.55 -1.45
CA LEU A 93 -3.51 -1.95 -1.69
C LEU A 93 -2.72 -2.50 -2.87
N VAL A 94 -1.95 -3.56 -2.63
CA VAL A 94 -1.40 -4.42 -3.68
C VAL A 94 -2.39 -5.54 -3.96
N VAL A 95 -3.05 -5.47 -5.12
CA VAL A 95 -4.32 -6.17 -5.38
C VAL A 95 -4.19 -7.68 -5.51
N GLU A 96 -3.07 -8.21 -6.01
CA GLU A 96 -2.88 -9.64 -6.26
C GLU A 96 -2.95 -10.46 -4.97
N PHE A 97 -2.40 -9.90 -3.88
CA PHE A 97 -2.31 -10.56 -2.59
C PHE A 97 -3.27 -9.96 -1.55
N GLY A 98 -4.08 -8.98 -1.92
CA GLY A 98 -4.88 -8.21 -0.97
C GLY A 98 -4.03 -7.57 0.14
N HIS A 99 -2.77 -7.23 -0.17
CA HIS A 99 -1.82 -6.76 0.83
C HIS A 99 -1.99 -5.26 1.05
N TRP A 100 -2.39 -4.90 2.26
CA TRP A 100 -2.53 -3.53 2.68
C TRP A 100 -1.26 -3.00 3.33
N ALA A 101 -0.86 -1.80 2.97
CA ALA A 101 0.16 -1.04 3.69
C ALA A 101 -0.31 0.40 3.85
N ARG A 102 0.03 1.03 4.98
CA ARG A 102 -0.26 2.44 5.19
C ARG A 102 1.01 3.22 5.39
N PHE A 103 1.15 4.31 4.63
CA PHE A 103 2.27 5.23 4.70
C PHE A 103 1.80 6.53 5.35
N ALA A 104 2.58 7.05 6.28
CA ALA A 104 2.31 8.33 6.91
C ALA A 104 3.59 9.09 7.22
N ALA A 105 3.57 10.39 6.96
CA ALA A 105 4.60 11.30 7.44
C ALA A 105 4.60 11.35 8.97
N SER A 106 5.77 11.21 9.57
CA SER A 106 5.99 11.26 11.02
C SER A 106 7.25 12.08 11.28
N ALA A 107 7.08 13.37 11.53
CA ALA A 107 8.17 14.35 11.55
C ALA A 107 9.01 14.29 10.26
N ASN A 108 10.31 14.01 10.34
CA ASN A 108 11.22 13.92 9.20
C ASN A 108 11.36 12.49 8.65
N ARG A 109 10.45 11.58 8.99
CA ARG A 109 10.48 10.18 8.59
C ARG A 109 9.15 9.76 7.97
N VAL A 110 9.19 8.72 7.16
CA VAL A 110 7.97 8.04 6.70
C VAL A 110 7.81 6.74 7.46
N ARG A 111 6.68 6.61 8.15
CA ARG A 111 6.24 5.37 8.80
C ARG A 111 5.48 4.52 7.79
N ILE A 112 5.78 3.23 7.76
CA ILE A 112 4.98 2.21 7.09
C ILE A 112 4.38 1.26 8.14
N VAL A 113 3.12 0.89 7.96
CA VAL A 113 2.47 -0.21 8.69
C VAL A 113 1.89 -1.18 7.67
N THR A 114 2.43 -2.39 7.59
CA THR A 114 1.89 -3.47 6.75
C THR A 114 0.67 -4.11 7.43
N HIS A 115 -0.19 -4.75 6.64
CA HIS A 115 -1.48 -5.31 7.07
C HIS A 115 -2.45 -4.29 7.69
N ALA A 116 -2.31 -3.00 7.35
CA ALA A 116 -3.14 -1.93 7.88
C ALA A 116 -4.22 -1.49 6.87
N THR A 117 -5.48 -1.76 7.19
CA THR A 117 -6.62 -1.25 6.41
C THR A 117 -6.67 0.28 6.43
N PRO A 118 -7.24 0.93 5.40
CA PRO A 118 -7.39 2.38 5.38
C PRO A 118 -8.17 2.91 6.58
N MET A 119 -7.76 4.07 7.10
CA MET A 119 -8.62 4.89 7.97
C MET A 119 -9.73 5.56 7.15
N ILE A 120 -10.79 6.00 7.83
CA ILE A 120 -11.99 6.62 7.22
C ILE A 120 -11.64 7.72 6.20
N ASP A 121 -10.64 8.54 6.51
CA ASP A 121 -10.27 9.69 5.68
C ASP A 121 -9.04 9.44 4.78
N ASP A 122 -8.52 8.21 4.73
CA ASP A 122 -7.34 7.93 3.91
C ASP A 122 -7.68 8.00 2.41
N PRO A 123 -6.87 8.71 1.61
CA PRO A 123 -6.74 8.41 0.20
C PRO A 123 -6.24 6.97 0.04
N VAL A 124 -6.85 6.22 -0.86
CA VAL A 124 -6.47 4.83 -1.12
C VAL A 124 -5.86 4.73 -2.51
N LEU A 125 -4.63 4.25 -2.59
CA LEU A 125 -3.94 3.92 -3.82
C LEU A 125 -4.06 2.42 -4.08
N LEU A 126 -4.64 2.05 -5.21
CA LEU A 126 -4.67 0.68 -5.70
C LEU A 126 -3.55 0.50 -6.72
N THR A 127 -2.77 -0.56 -6.56
CA THR A 127 -1.76 -0.96 -7.54
C THR A 127 -1.54 -2.46 -7.48
N SER A 128 -0.61 -2.92 -8.29
CA SER A 128 -0.25 -4.30 -8.48
C SER A 128 1.25 -4.48 -8.25
N GLU A 129 1.72 -5.65 -7.83
CA GLU A 129 3.16 -5.85 -7.54
C GLU A 129 4.05 -5.62 -8.78
N PRO A 130 3.74 -6.15 -9.99
CA PRO A 130 4.41 -5.79 -11.25
C PRO A 130 4.44 -4.29 -11.53
N ALA A 131 3.31 -3.60 -11.34
CA ALA A 131 3.22 -2.17 -11.61
C ALA A 131 4.07 -1.36 -10.62
N LEU A 132 4.03 -1.73 -9.33
CA LEU A 132 4.87 -1.13 -8.30
C LEU A 132 6.35 -1.32 -8.61
N ALA A 133 6.78 -2.52 -9.01
CA ALA A 133 8.16 -2.75 -9.44
C ALA A 133 8.53 -1.89 -10.65
N ALA A 134 7.73 -1.90 -11.70
CA ALA A 134 8.04 -1.10 -12.90
C ALA A 134 8.13 0.40 -12.60
N LEU A 135 7.32 0.91 -11.68
CA LEU A 135 7.41 2.30 -11.20
C LEU A 135 8.69 2.54 -10.41
N LEU A 136 9.03 1.65 -9.48
CA LEU A 136 10.24 1.77 -8.68
C LEU A 136 11.51 1.62 -9.54
N ASP A 137 11.50 0.74 -10.53
CA ASP A 137 12.63 0.50 -11.42
C ASP A 137 12.74 1.53 -12.55
N GLY A 138 11.79 2.47 -12.64
CA GLY A 138 11.80 3.53 -13.67
C GLY A 138 11.35 3.07 -15.06
N HIS A 139 10.89 1.83 -15.20
CA HIS A 139 10.36 1.27 -16.45
C HIS A 139 8.94 1.75 -16.78
N LEU A 140 8.22 2.30 -15.79
CA LEU A 140 6.88 2.84 -15.93
C LEU A 140 6.81 4.22 -15.24
N THR A 141 6.23 5.21 -15.89
CA THR A 141 5.96 6.51 -15.25
C THR A 141 4.61 6.47 -14.53
N ALA A 142 4.46 7.25 -13.46
CA ALA A 142 3.18 7.33 -12.73
C ALA A 142 2.01 7.74 -13.64
N ALA A 143 2.21 8.71 -14.53
CA ALA A 143 1.17 9.12 -15.49
C ALA A 143 0.84 8.03 -16.53
N ALA A 144 1.81 7.20 -16.92
CA ALA A 144 1.53 6.04 -17.79
C ALA A 144 0.79 4.94 -17.02
N ALA A 145 1.16 4.69 -15.76
CA ALA A 145 0.48 3.73 -14.89
C ALA A 145 -0.99 4.09 -14.64
N GLU A 146 -1.27 5.36 -14.35
CA GLU A 146 -2.63 5.86 -14.17
C GLU A 146 -3.46 5.73 -15.45
N ARG A 147 -2.92 6.14 -16.61
CA ARG A 147 -3.62 6.02 -17.91
C ARG A 147 -3.89 4.57 -18.30
N ALA A 148 -2.98 3.66 -17.96
CA ALA A 148 -3.14 2.23 -18.22
C ALA A 148 -4.01 1.52 -17.17
N GLY A 149 -4.52 2.24 -16.16
CA GLY A 149 -5.35 1.68 -15.09
C GLY A 149 -4.59 0.82 -14.07
N LEU A 150 -3.26 0.78 -14.15
CA LEU A 150 -2.34 0.04 -13.29
C LEU A 150 -2.19 0.66 -11.89
N VAL A 151 -2.44 1.97 -11.79
CA VAL A 151 -2.51 2.71 -10.55
C VAL A 151 -3.82 3.49 -10.52
N ARG A 152 -4.56 3.40 -9.42
CA ARG A 152 -5.84 4.11 -9.27
C ARG A 152 -5.98 4.68 -7.86
N TRP A 153 -6.32 5.95 -7.77
CA TRP A 153 -6.79 6.56 -6.54
C TRP A 153 -8.28 6.27 -6.34
N THR A 154 -8.67 5.98 -5.11
CA THR A 154 -10.06 5.74 -4.71
C THR A 154 -10.27 6.19 -3.26
N GLY A 155 -11.52 6.22 -2.81
CA GLY A 155 -11.90 6.83 -1.53
C GLY A 155 -11.79 8.35 -1.61
N ASN A 156 -11.16 8.96 -0.61
CA ASN A 156 -10.98 10.40 -0.58
C ASN A 156 -9.94 10.85 -1.62
N ALA A 157 -10.19 11.98 -2.27
CA ALA A 157 -9.24 12.56 -3.21
C ALA A 157 -7.92 12.85 -2.49
N PRO A 158 -6.76 12.40 -3.03
CA PRO A 158 -5.48 12.70 -2.44
C PRO A 158 -5.26 14.21 -2.43
N PRO A 159 -4.81 14.82 -1.32
CA PRO A 159 -4.38 16.20 -1.33
C PRO A 159 -3.29 16.41 -2.39
N ALA A 160 -3.27 17.56 -3.07
CA ALA A 160 -2.30 17.83 -4.14
C ALA A 160 -0.84 17.62 -3.69
N ALA A 161 -0.51 17.97 -2.44
CA ALA A 161 0.81 17.75 -1.87
C ALA A 161 1.17 16.26 -1.75
N LEU A 162 0.21 15.40 -1.38
CA LEU A 162 0.41 13.95 -1.34
C LEU A 162 0.68 13.41 -2.76
N GLY A 163 -0.15 13.82 -3.72
CA GLY A 163 0.03 13.46 -5.13
C GLY A 163 1.43 13.84 -5.64
N GLN A 164 1.87 15.07 -5.37
CA GLN A 164 3.20 15.54 -5.77
C GLN A 164 4.35 14.74 -5.13
N SER A 165 4.27 14.44 -3.83
CA SER A 165 5.27 13.61 -3.15
C SER A 165 5.32 12.20 -3.73
N LEU A 166 4.17 11.61 -4.07
CA LEU A 166 4.13 10.29 -4.69
C LEU A 166 4.73 10.32 -6.10
N LEU A 167 4.33 11.27 -6.95
CA LEU A 167 4.92 11.42 -8.29
C LEU A 167 6.44 11.59 -8.23
N THR A 168 6.92 12.40 -7.29
CA THR A 168 8.36 12.61 -7.07
C THR A 168 9.06 11.34 -6.62
N ALA A 169 8.46 10.58 -5.69
CA ALA A 169 8.99 9.32 -5.21
C ALA A 169 9.06 8.25 -6.32
N LEU A 170 8.08 8.22 -7.22
CA LEU A 170 8.05 7.27 -8.35
C LEU A 170 8.92 7.72 -9.53
N ALA A 171 9.22 9.01 -9.67
CA ALA A 171 10.10 9.53 -10.72
C ALA A 171 11.60 9.37 -10.43
N ALA A 172 11.99 9.11 -9.17
CA ALA A 172 13.39 9.04 -8.73
C ALA A 172 14.19 7.80 -9.23
N GLY A 173 13.64 7.04 -10.18
CA GLY A 173 14.22 5.82 -10.75
C GLY A 173 14.93 6.00 -12.10
N VAL A 174 15.33 7.23 -12.47
CA VAL A 174 16.10 7.54 -13.69
C VAL A 174 17.41 8.21 -13.32
#